data_AF-A0A8T1S537-F1
#
_entry.id   AF-A0A8T1S537-F1
#
_cell.length_a   1.000
_cell.length_b   1.000
_cell.length_c   1.000
_cell.angle_alpha   90.00
_cell.angle_beta   90.00
_cell.angle_gamma   90.00
#
_symmetry.space_group_name_H-M   'P 1'
#
loop_
_entity.id
_entity.type
_entity.pdbx_description
1 polymer ?
#
loop_
_entity_poly.entity_id
_entity_poly.type
_entity_poly.pdbx_seq_one_letter_code
_entity_poly.pdbx_strand_id
1 'polypeptide(L)'
;MASLDPLETLRMDTTCSICLEYLVDPVTISCGHSFCRACISHCWEPGTQDYLCPVCRELCAQHVMVPNRQLASVVEITKKLHSGKCEVKDEPLCPQHHEGLHFFCKEDQEAVCLVCAVSHGNRGHSVGPLEDAVVDYK
;
A
#
# COMPACT_ATOMS: atom_id res chain seq x y z
N MET A 1 4.73 -25.48 6.13
CA MET A 1 4.09 -24.33 6.79
C MET A 1 3.83 -23.33 5.68
N ALA A 2 2.57 -22.98 5.40
CA ALA A 2 2.27 -22.00 4.36
C ALA A 2 2.86 -20.65 4.79
N SER A 3 3.86 -20.16 4.05
CA SER A 3 4.33 -18.79 4.21
C SER A 3 3.15 -17.89 3.85
N LEU A 4 2.59 -17.21 4.84
CA LEU A 4 1.60 -16.17 4.57
C LEU A 4 2.26 -15.14 3.65
N ASP A 5 1.50 -14.70 2.66
CA ASP A 5 1.93 -13.63 1.78
C ASP A 5 2.30 -12.40 2.65
N PRO A 6 3.45 -11.74 2.38
CA PRO A 6 3.88 -10.59 3.17
C PRO A 6 2.83 -9.46 3.23
N LEU A 7 2.03 -9.28 2.17
CA LEU A 7 0.96 -8.28 2.13
C LEU A 7 -0.22 -8.68 3.02
N GLU A 8 -0.57 -9.96 3.08
CA GLU A 8 -1.63 -10.43 3.98
C GLU A 8 -1.22 -10.28 5.45
N THR A 9 0.06 -10.53 5.77
CA THR A 9 0.60 -10.28 7.12
C THR A 9 0.50 -8.80 7.48
N LEU A 10 0.92 -7.92 6.57
CA LEU A 10 0.83 -6.47 6.75
C LEU A 10 -0.62 -5.98 6.89
N ARG A 11 -1.57 -6.63 6.19
CA ARG A 11 -3.00 -6.35 6.31
C ARG A 11 -3.49 -6.62 7.72
N MET A 12 -3.14 -7.78 8.26
CA MET A 12 -3.54 -8.19 9.60
C MET A 12 -3.01 -7.19 10.65
N ASP A 13 -1.75 -6.77 10.52
CA ASP A 13 -1.11 -5.81 11.44
C ASP A 13 -1.67 -4.38 11.35
N THR A 14 -2.41 -4.06 10.27
CA THR A 14 -3.03 -2.75 10.06
C THR A 14 -4.55 -2.76 10.23
N THR A 15 -5.11 -3.90 10.64
CA THR A 15 -6.55 -4.10 10.87
C THR A 15 -6.86 -4.00 12.36
N CYS A 16 -7.90 -3.27 12.71
CA CYS A 16 -8.36 -3.19 14.09
C CYS A 16 -9.04 -4.50 14.49
N SER A 17 -8.58 -5.13 15.58
CA SER A 17 -9.19 -6.37 16.10
C SER A 17 -10.60 -6.21 16.68
N ILE A 18 -11.12 -4.98 16.79
CA ILE A 18 -12.46 -4.68 17.31
C ILE A 18 -13.47 -4.55 16.16
N CYS A 19 -13.24 -3.61 15.22
CA CYS A 19 -14.15 -3.41 14.09
C CYS A 19 -13.82 -4.28 12.87
N LEU A 20 -12.67 -4.97 12.86
CA LEU A 20 -12.18 -5.81 11.77
C LEU A 20 -11.92 -5.05 10.45
N GLU A 21 -11.83 -3.72 10.53
CA GLU A 21 -11.50 -2.82 9.44
C GLU A 21 -10.11 -2.19 9.63
N TYR A 22 -9.56 -1.57 8.59
CA TYR A 22 -8.31 -0.82 8.71
C TYR A 22 -8.36 0.22 9.84
N LEU A 23 -7.25 0.36 10.56
CA LEU A 23 -7.15 1.29 11.68
C LEU A 23 -7.42 2.75 11.26
N VAL A 24 -8.35 3.40 11.95
CA VAL A 24 -8.65 4.83 11.82
C VAL A 24 -8.25 5.52 13.12
N ASP A 25 -7.41 6.55 13.02
CA ASP A 25 -6.76 7.20 14.17
C ASP A 25 -6.19 6.17 15.16
N PRO A 26 -5.21 5.34 14.73
CA PRO A 26 -4.66 4.28 15.56
C PRO A 26 -4.07 4.85 16.85
N VAL A 27 -4.46 4.26 17.97
CA VAL A 27 -3.89 4.51 19.29
C VAL A 27 -3.29 3.23 19.83
N THR A 28 -2.13 3.34 20.48
CA THR A 28 -1.44 2.26 21.15
C THR A 28 -1.68 2.37 22.66
N ILE A 29 -2.09 1.27 23.28
CA ILE A 29 -2.30 1.17 24.74
C ILE A 29 -1.06 0.58 25.43
N SER A 30 -1.04 0.54 26.76
CA SER A 30 0.17 0.21 27.55
C SER A 30 0.80 -1.16 27.25
N CYS A 31 -0.01 -2.15 26.85
CA CYS A 31 0.48 -3.47 26.47
C CYS A 31 1.02 -3.55 25.03
N GLY A 32 1.04 -2.43 24.29
CA GLY A 32 1.58 -2.33 22.93
C GLY A 32 0.60 -2.65 21.79
N HIS A 33 -0.60 -3.15 22.11
CA HIS A 33 -1.63 -3.37 21.08
C HIS A 33 -2.22 -2.05 20.57
N SER A 34 -2.61 -2.02 19.30
CA SER A 34 -3.13 -0.83 18.65
C SER A 34 -4.55 -1.03 18.12
N PHE A 35 -5.39 -0.01 18.28
CA PHE A 35 -6.81 -0.04 17.91
C PHE A 35 -7.23 1.31 17.32
N CYS A 36 -8.38 1.36 16.64
CA CYS A 36 -9.01 2.64 16.34
C CYS A 36 -9.36 3.36 17.64
N ARG A 37 -9.09 4.67 17.71
CA ARG A 37 -9.42 5.49 18.89
C ARG A 37 -10.88 5.31 19.34
N ALA A 38 -11.81 5.36 18.40
CA ALA A 38 -13.24 5.21 18.69
C ALA A 38 -13.57 3.81 19.25
N CYS A 39 -12.99 2.76 18.66
CA CYS A 39 -13.26 1.37 19.05
C CYS A 39 -12.80 1.08 20.48
N ILE A 40 -11.56 1.45 20.83
CA ILE A 40 -11.06 1.21 22.19
C ILE A 40 -11.75 2.09 23.22
N SER A 41 -12.12 3.34 22.86
CA SER A 41 -12.88 4.22 23.75
C SER A 41 -14.25 3.62 24.09
N HIS A 42 -14.91 2.96 23.13
CA HIS A 42 -16.17 2.26 23.36
C HIS A 42 -16.00 1.02 24.26
N CYS A 43 -14.92 0.25 24.06
CA CYS A 43 -14.62 -0.90 24.93
C CYS A 43 -14.34 -0.50 26.39
N TRP A 44 -13.91 0.73 26.62
CA TRP A 44 -13.54 1.26 27.92
C TRP A 44 -14.62 2.16 28.55
N GLU A 45 -15.86 2.10 28.06
CA GLU A 45 -16.96 2.87 28.63
C GLU A 45 -17.26 2.47 30.09
N PRO A 46 -17.71 3.42 30.94
CA PRO A 46 -18.01 3.16 32.35
C PRO A 46 -19.05 2.04 32.50
N GLY A 47 -18.67 0.96 33.18
CA GLY A 47 -19.51 -0.24 33.36
C GLY A 47 -18.99 -1.47 32.61
N THR A 48 -18.01 -1.30 31.73
CA THR A 48 -17.26 -2.37 31.07
C THR A 48 -15.99 -2.70 31.85
N GLN A 49 -15.51 -3.95 31.77
CA GLN A 49 -14.42 -4.52 32.57
C GLN A 49 -13.18 -3.61 32.66
N ASP A 50 -12.47 -3.68 33.81
CA ASP A 50 -11.28 -2.89 34.21
C ASP A 50 -10.25 -2.65 33.08
N TYR A 51 -10.49 -1.68 32.18
CA TYR A 51 -9.56 -1.23 31.12
C TYR A 51 -8.68 -2.33 30.51
N LEU A 52 -9.27 -3.49 30.22
CA LEU A 52 -8.54 -4.64 29.73
C LEU A 52 -8.28 -4.49 28.23
N CYS A 53 -7.11 -4.95 27.78
CA CYS A 53 -6.85 -5.06 26.35
C CYS A 53 -7.77 -6.12 25.71
N PRO A 54 -8.51 -5.80 24.61
CA PRO A 54 -9.36 -6.77 23.93
C PRO A 54 -8.63 -8.00 23.37
N VAL A 55 -7.31 -7.90 23.16
CA VAL A 55 -6.49 -8.97 22.57
C VAL A 55 -5.82 -9.82 23.64
N CYS A 56 -4.94 -9.24 24.46
CA CYS A 56 -4.16 -9.99 25.45
C CYS A 56 -4.79 -10.01 26.85
N ARG A 57 -5.88 -9.25 27.08
CA ARG A 57 -6.56 -9.10 28.38
C ARG A 57 -5.67 -8.57 29.51
N GLU A 58 -4.55 -7.92 29.16
CA GLU A 58 -3.71 -7.21 30.13
C GLU A 58 -4.40 -5.93 30.61
N LEU A 59 -4.25 -5.64 31.90
CA LEU A 59 -4.80 -4.45 32.55
C LEU A 59 -4.06 -3.18 32.10
N CYS A 60 -4.75 -2.28 31.42
CA CYS A 60 -4.18 -0.99 31.00
C CYS A 60 -4.38 0.06 32.10
N ALA A 61 -3.60 -0.07 33.18
CA ALA A 61 -3.80 0.64 34.44
C ALA A 61 -3.87 2.17 34.35
N GLN A 62 -3.25 2.77 33.34
CA GLN A 62 -3.21 4.24 33.19
C GLN A 62 -4.31 4.79 32.28
N HIS A 63 -5.08 3.93 31.62
CA HIS A 63 -6.08 4.35 30.64
C HIS A 63 -5.51 5.28 29.54
N VAL A 64 -4.20 5.19 29.31
CA VAL A 64 -3.46 6.04 28.38
C VAL A 64 -3.56 5.43 26.99
N MET A 65 -4.07 6.24 26.07
CA MET A 65 -4.07 5.97 24.64
C MET A 65 -3.07 6.90 23.98
N VAL A 66 -1.99 6.35 23.42
CA VAL A 66 -0.99 7.15 22.71
C VAL A 66 -1.27 7.11 21.21
N PRO A 67 -1.55 8.25 20.54
CA PRO A 67 -1.74 8.28 19.09
C PRO A 67 -0.50 7.80 18.34
N ASN A 68 -0.68 6.88 17.39
CA ASN A 68 0.40 6.28 16.61
C ASN A 68 0.34 6.75 15.15
N ARG A 69 0.90 7.95 14.89
CA ARG A 69 0.90 8.55 13.54
C ARG A 69 1.67 7.72 12.50
N GLN A 70 2.71 7.01 12.93
CA GLN A 70 3.49 6.15 12.04
C GLN A 70 2.64 4.96 11.58
N LEU A 71 1.92 4.32 12.49
CA LEU A 71 0.98 3.25 12.15
C LEU A 71 -0.13 3.74 11.23
N ALA A 72 -0.65 4.95 11.43
CA ALA A 72 -1.61 5.56 10.50
C ALA A 72 -1.03 5.69 9.09
N SER A 73 0.23 6.12 8.95
CA SER A 73 0.91 6.19 7.65
C SER A 73 1.08 4.80 7.03
N VAL A 74 1.42 3.78 7.82
CA VAL A 74 1.56 2.40 7.33
C VAL A 74 0.21 1.86 6.85
N VAL A 75 -0.88 2.10 7.58
CA VAL A 75 -2.24 1.70 7.17
C VAL A 75 -2.58 2.27 5.79
N GLU A 76 -2.26 3.53 5.53
CA GLU A 76 -2.51 4.16 4.21
C GLU A 76 -1.65 3.54 3.10
N ILE A 77 -0.40 3.18 3.38
CA ILE A 77 0.46 2.45 2.42
C ILE A 77 -0.12 1.06 2.15
N THR A 78 -0.52 0.35 3.20
CA THR A 78 -1.09 -1.00 3.10
C THR A 78 -2.37 -0.99 2.27
N LYS A 79 -3.29 -0.04 2.51
CA LYS A 79 -4.50 0.14 1.68
C LYS A 79 -4.18 0.33 0.19
N LYS A 80 -3.14 1.12 -0.12
CA LYS A 80 -2.68 1.36 -1.50
C LYS A 80 -2.13 0.09 -2.14
N LEU A 81 -1.30 -0.66 -1.41
CA LEU A 81 -0.74 -1.93 -1.87
C LEU A 81 -1.84 -2.98 -2.11
N HIS A 82 -2.80 -3.14 -1.21
CA HIS A 82 -3.92 -4.08 -1.35
C HIS A 82 -4.90 -3.73 -2.46
N SER A 83 -5.13 -2.43 -2.69
CA SER A 83 -6.05 -1.99 -3.75
C SER A 83 -5.43 -2.06 -5.15
N GLY A 84 -4.17 -2.48 -5.29
CA GLY A 84 -3.41 -2.31 -6.54
C GLY A 84 -3.26 -0.84 -6.94
N LYS A 85 -3.55 0.09 -6.01
CA LYS A 85 -3.46 1.55 -6.17
C LYS A 85 -2.21 2.05 -5.46
N CYS A 86 -1.08 1.41 -5.70
CA CYS A 86 0.06 2.26 -6.00
C CYS A 86 -0.30 2.95 -7.31
N GLU A 87 -0.02 4.23 -7.48
CA GLU A 87 0.21 4.74 -8.84
C GLU A 87 1.55 4.20 -9.37
N VAL A 88 1.78 2.89 -9.23
CA VAL A 88 2.44 2.13 -10.27
C VAL A 88 1.27 1.86 -11.18
N LYS A 89 1.09 2.72 -12.19
CA LYS A 89 0.32 2.31 -13.38
C LYS A 89 0.76 0.88 -13.68
N ASP A 90 -0.14 0.00 -14.10
CA ASP A 90 0.22 -1.25 -14.76
C ASP A 90 0.93 -0.86 -16.08
N GLU A 91 2.12 -0.28 -15.93
CA GLU A 91 2.97 0.23 -16.96
C GLU A 91 3.63 -1.03 -17.49
N PRO A 92 3.30 -1.42 -18.72
CA PRO A 92 3.84 -2.65 -19.26
C PRO A 92 5.36 -2.55 -19.17
N LEU A 93 5.97 -3.60 -18.62
CA LEU A 93 7.41 -3.66 -18.43
C LEU A 93 8.05 -4.28 -19.67
N CYS A 94 9.23 -3.80 -20.03
CA CYS A 94 10.03 -4.43 -21.07
C CYS A 94 10.44 -5.85 -20.61
N PRO A 95 10.15 -6.92 -21.38
CA PRO A 95 10.48 -8.29 -21.00
C PRO A 95 12.00 -8.53 -20.90
N GLN A 96 12.81 -7.71 -21.59
CA GLN A 96 14.26 -7.84 -21.60
C GLN A 96 14.94 -7.04 -20.49
N HIS A 97 14.40 -5.88 -20.13
CA HIS A 97 15.06 -4.92 -19.24
C HIS A 97 14.32 -4.67 -17.91
N HIS A 98 13.08 -5.15 -17.76
CA HIS A 98 12.23 -4.97 -16.58
C HIS A 98 12.04 -3.49 -16.18
N GLU A 99 12.13 -2.58 -17.15
CA GLU A 99 11.84 -1.14 -17.02
C GLU A 99 10.49 -0.81 -17.67
N GLY A 100 9.86 0.27 -17.21
CA GLY A 100 8.60 0.77 -17.78
C GLY A 100 8.72 1.12 -19.27
N LEU A 101 7.73 0.71 -20.05
CA LEU A 101 7.61 1.07 -21.46
C LEU A 101 6.98 2.46 -21.60
N HIS A 102 7.81 3.48 -21.77
CA HIS A 102 7.38 4.88 -21.89
C HIS A 102 7.57 5.47 -23.30
N PHE A 103 8.17 4.71 -24.21
CA PHE A 103 8.50 5.17 -25.57
C PHE A 103 7.83 4.26 -26.61
N PHE A 104 7.68 4.75 -27.85
CA PHE A 104 7.13 4.01 -28.98
C PHE A 104 8.06 4.10 -30.17
N CYS A 105 8.38 2.95 -30.77
CA CYS A 105 9.13 2.89 -32.03
C CYS A 105 8.14 2.80 -33.20
N LYS A 106 8.25 3.72 -34.16
CA LYS A 106 7.32 3.79 -35.31
C LYS A 106 7.53 2.66 -36.31
N GLU A 107 8.77 2.23 -36.49
CA GLU A 107 9.16 1.19 -37.45
C GLU A 107 8.76 -0.21 -36.96
N ASP A 108 8.98 -0.50 -35.68
CA ASP A 108 8.68 -1.81 -35.08
C ASP A 108 7.26 -1.89 -34.49
N GLN A 109 6.54 -0.75 -34.45
CA GLN A 109 5.18 -0.61 -33.91
C GLN A 109 5.00 -1.18 -32.49
N GLU A 110 6.02 -1.00 -31.66
CA GLU A 110 6.03 -1.53 -30.29
C GLU A 110 6.40 -0.46 -29.26
N ALA A 111 5.87 -0.65 -28.05
CA ALA A 111 6.27 0.15 -26.90
C ALA A 111 7.62 -0.36 -26.38
N VAL A 112 8.55 0.55 -26.13
CA VAL A 112 9.94 0.27 -25.77
C VAL A 112 10.34 1.01 -24.48
N CYS A 113 11.26 0.44 -23.69
CA CYS A 113 11.85 1.13 -22.54
C CYS A 113 12.96 2.09 -23.00
N LEU A 114 13.55 2.85 -22.07
CA LEU A 114 14.63 3.81 -22.38
C LEU A 114 15.85 3.14 -23.03
N VAL A 115 16.23 1.96 -22.55
CA VAL A 115 17.39 1.22 -23.08
C VAL A 115 17.15 0.78 -24.54
N CYS A 116 15.94 0.29 -24.84
CA CYS A 116 15.54 -0.05 -26.20
C CYS A 116 15.45 1.20 -27.08
N ALA A 117 14.89 2.31 -26.57
CA ALA A 117 14.80 3.57 -27.32
C ALA A 117 16.17 4.06 -27.81
N VAL A 118 17.20 4.03 -26.96
CA VAL A 118 18.58 4.39 -27.35
C VAL A 118 19.13 3.41 -28.40
N SER A 119 18.87 2.11 -28.23
CA SER A 119 19.33 1.08 -29.17
C SER A 119 18.68 1.22 -30.55
N HIS A 120 17.39 1.53 -30.61
CA HIS A 120 16.65 1.77 -31.85
C HIS A 120 17.06 3.12 -32.48
N GLY A 121 17.27 4.17 -31.68
CA GLY A 121 17.80 5.44 -32.16
C GLY A 121 19.19 5.32 -32.81
N ASN A 122 20.08 4.49 -32.25
CA ASN A 122 21.38 4.20 -32.86
C ASN A 122 21.28 3.43 -34.19
N ARG A 123 20.18 2.72 -34.43
CA ARG A 123 19.87 2.06 -35.71
C ARG A 123 19.15 3.00 -36.69
N GLY A 124 18.85 4.23 -36.29
CA GLY A 124 18.16 5.23 -37.10
C GLY A 124 16.63 5.13 -37.05
N HIS A 125 16.05 4.37 -36.10
CA HIS A 125 14.60 4.28 -35.94
C HIS A 125 14.06 5.54 -35.24
N SER A 126 12.85 5.95 -35.62
CA SER A 126 12.13 7.05 -35.00
C SER A 126 11.43 6.58 -33.73
N VAL A 127 11.97 7.01 -32.59
CA VAL A 127 11.42 6.71 -31.27
C VAL A 127 10.91 8.00 -30.63
N GLY A 128 9.67 7.97 -30.13
CA GLY A 128 9.04 9.10 -29.43
C GLY A 128 8.34 8.68 -28.13
N PRO A 129 7.85 9.63 -27.32
CA PRO A 129 7.02 9.35 -26.15
C PRO A 129 5.79 8.50 -26.52
N LEU A 130 5.39 7.57 -25.64
CA LEU A 130 4.21 6.71 -25.87
C LEU A 130 2.91 7.53 -25.99
N GLU A 131 2.86 8.71 -25.36
CA GLU A 131 1.73 9.65 -25.44
C GLU A 131 1.48 10.21 -26.85
N ASP A 132 2.54 10.37 -27.66
CA ASP A 132 2.42 10.86 -29.04
C ASP A 132 1.78 9.82 -29.97
N ALA A 133 1.88 8.53 -29.64
CA ALA A 133 1.27 7.45 -30.43
C ALA A 133 -0.27 7.41 -30.29
N VAL A 134 -0.84 8.04 -29.26
CA VAL A 134 -2.30 8.10 -29.05
C VAL A 134 -2.95 9.17 -29.94
N VAL A 135 -2.17 10.10 -30.50
CA VAL A 135 -2.68 11.25 -31.27
C VAL A 135 -2.93 10.90 -32.75
N ASP A 136 -2.30 9.84 -33.28
CA ASP A 136 -2.43 9.46 -34.70
C ASP A 136 -3.67 8.58 -35.02
N TYR A 137 -4.48 8.21 -34.01
CA TYR A 137 -5.74 7.49 -34.20
C TYR A 137 -6.94 8.29 -33.65
N LYS A 138 -7.29 9.38 -34.33
CA LYS A 138 -8.58 10.05 -34.18
C LYS A 138 -9.16 10.46 -35.53
#